data_AF-A0A0B7A6N1-F1
#
_entry.id   AF-A0A0B7A6N1-F1
#
_cell.length_a   1.000
_cell.length_b   1.000
_cell.length_c   1.000
_cell.angle_alpha   90.00
_cell.angle_beta   90.00
_cell.angle_gamma   90.00
#
_symmetry.space_group_name_H-M   'P 1'
#
loop_
_entity.id
_entity.type
_entity.pdbx_description
1 polymer ?
#
loop_
_entity_poly.entity_id
_entity_poly.type
_entity_poly.pdbx_seq_one_letter_code
_entity_poly.pdbx_strand_id
1 'polypeptide(L)'
;DDDDDDEDDIKLAIEHRIKETIRQYGLQKHQIGRSMHYLHHDLSFVYSVDPDDLFDALEDIRDIHYDFYEARLVLNHLTQSSRFPPVWMLSGHNLTNMGKLLRGMDTELLSLLNKTSLDDALDDISNLDFDNYQAYQLLENMRYTRDSKNYENFDAPQVRRLGKLFRGISTESITLIKQDTIVETLEYLDDLDLSDALKNTLVEKARQNEKISPKFLSLKNFAEVISLDDLDEFNDDDIRLNLNISSHVRWRLSQAALLAHKYKMTKGTGRMRPSRLVQMKILALGLLPEDLDDMIVTQDDVLDISEELKDIQNDLTSGQIDELVEHFIELSGLDKKQVVIGESEAMQGAHILAYLPPELFGKLKFTKAGKMAFVSQVAKMPSHKMSRNHIQFLTRIMLDMLDDVDNIESRNNKSEDHESQRLRSLGQMALGLTSSQIKDFSGKAIIDNLDILRTLALTKEQAKAVLEKIEDTLKNWRCNSNILARVGPLLQFHDNPFSDN
;
A
#
# COMPACT_ATOMS: atom_id res chain seq x y z
N ASP A 1 5.88 5.63 9.20
CA ASP A 1 6.91 5.31 8.20
C ASP A 1 8.22 6.08 8.39
N ASP A 2 8.36 6.97 9.40
CA ASP A 2 9.65 7.61 9.76
C ASP A 2 10.30 6.99 11.03
N ASP A 3 9.73 5.90 11.58
CA ASP A 3 10.21 5.27 12.84
C ASP A 3 11.25 4.15 12.61
N ASP A 4 11.50 3.75 11.36
CA ASP A 4 12.39 2.63 11.03
C ASP A 4 13.89 3.01 11.11
N ASP A 5 14.23 4.29 10.92
CA ASP A 5 15.63 4.77 10.90
C ASP A 5 16.32 4.63 12.28
N ASP A 6 15.56 4.72 13.38
CA ASP A 6 16.11 4.59 14.75
C ASP A 6 16.43 3.13 15.12
N GLU A 7 15.74 2.15 14.52
CA GLU A 7 15.98 0.73 14.82
C GLU A 7 17.33 0.24 14.27
N ASP A 8 17.73 0.73 13.09
CA ASP A 8 18.98 0.35 12.44
C ASP A 8 20.21 0.87 13.21
N ASP A 9 20.16 2.10 13.73
CA ASP A 9 21.24 2.67 14.54
C ASP A 9 21.45 1.91 15.85
N ILE A 10 20.36 1.53 16.52
CA ILE A 10 20.41 0.71 17.74
C ILE A 10 20.98 -0.67 17.42
N LYS A 11 20.53 -1.29 16.32
CA LYS A 11 21.00 -2.60 15.87
C LYS A 11 22.52 -2.55 15.61
N LEU A 12 23.01 -1.57 14.87
CA LEU A 12 24.45 -1.37 14.60
C LEU A 12 25.28 -1.19 15.88
N ALA A 13 24.78 -0.42 16.85
CA ALA A 13 25.46 -0.23 18.13
C ALA A 13 25.55 -1.54 18.94
N ILE A 14 24.48 -2.34 18.95
CA ILE A 14 24.45 -3.66 19.59
C ILE A 14 25.41 -4.63 18.89
N GLU A 15 25.42 -4.65 17.56
CA GLU A 15 26.34 -5.47 16.76
C GLU A 15 27.80 -5.17 17.11
N HIS A 16 28.19 -3.90 17.16
CA HIS A 16 29.55 -3.51 17.51
C HIS A 16 29.93 -3.99 18.91
N ARG A 17 29.02 -3.83 19.89
CA ARG A 17 29.24 -4.27 21.27
C ARG A 17 29.37 -5.79 21.39
N ILE A 18 28.57 -6.56 20.66
CA ILE A 18 28.66 -8.03 20.65
C ILE A 18 30.00 -8.45 20.03
N LYS A 19 30.37 -7.88 18.88
CA LYS A 19 31.68 -8.14 18.23
C LYS A 19 32.85 -7.83 19.15
N GLU A 20 32.81 -6.71 19.86
CA GLU A 20 33.86 -6.34 20.82
C GLU A 20 33.93 -7.31 22.00
N THR A 21 32.77 -7.73 22.54
CA THR A 21 32.71 -8.72 23.62
C THR A 21 33.30 -10.06 23.19
N ILE A 22 32.94 -10.54 21.99
CA ILE A 22 33.49 -11.78 21.41
C ILE A 22 35.01 -11.67 21.22
N ARG A 23 35.51 -10.53 20.73
CA ARG A 23 36.95 -10.30 20.57
C ARG A 23 37.70 -10.32 21.90
N GLN A 24 37.11 -9.77 22.97
CA GLN A 24 37.76 -9.68 24.28
C GLN A 24 37.73 -11.00 25.06
N TYR A 25 36.62 -11.75 24.99
CA TYR A 25 36.38 -12.89 25.89
C TYR A 25 36.18 -14.23 25.17
N GLY A 26 36.17 -14.24 23.84
CA GLY A 26 35.73 -15.38 23.03
C GLY A 26 34.22 -15.53 22.99
N LEU A 27 33.71 -16.30 22.04
CA LEU A 27 32.29 -16.64 21.94
C LEU A 27 32.00 -17.83 22.85
N GLN A 28 31.15 -17.66 23.86
CA GLN A 28 30.69 -18.77 24.69
C GLN A 28 29.44 -19.41 24.10
N LYS A 29 29.29 -20.73 24.25
CA LYS A 29 28.18 -21.51 23.65
C LYS A 29 26.78 -20.92 23.91
N HIS A 30 26.50 -20.56 25.17
CA HIS A 30 25.21 -19.97 25.55
C HIS A 30 24.96 -18.55 25.00
N GLN A 31 25.96 -17.93 24.38
CA GLN A 31 25.86 -16.61 23.75
C GLN A 31 25.62 -16.70 22.24
N ILE A 32 25.67 -17.90 21.64
CA ILE A 32 25.56 -18.08 20.19
C ILE A 32 24.18 -17.65 19.70
N GLY A 33 23.10 -18.13 20.32
CA GLY A 33 21.73 -17.76 19.93
C GLY A 33 21.49 -16.25 19.93
N ARG A 34 21.94 -15.57 21.01
CA ARG A 34 21.87 -14.11 21.12
C ARG A 34 22.76 -13.41 20.10
N SER A 35 23.97 -13.91 19.85
CA SER A 35 24.88 -13.30 18.87
C SER A 35 24.33 -13.45 17.46
N MET A 36 23.78 -14.61 17.10
CA MET A 36 23.16 -14.88 15.80
C MET A 36 21.99 -13.94 15.50
N HIS A 37 21.19 -13.57 16.50
CA HIS A 37 20.10 -12.59 16.31
C HIS A 37 20.58 -11.27 15.71
N TYR A 38 21.79 -10.83 16.09
CA TYR A 38 22.35 -9.56 15.62
C TYR A 38 23.40 -9.72 14.54
N LEU A 39 24.00 -10.91 14.36
CA LEU A 39 25.18 -11.08 13.52
C LEU A 39 25.02 -12.12 12.41
N HIS A 40 23.81 -12.64 12.15
CA HIS A 40 23.58 -13.64 11.11
C HIS A 40 23.91 -13.17 9.69
N HIS A 41 23.85 -11.85 9.41
CA HIS A 41 24.27 -11.25 8.14
C HIS A 41 25.79 -11.12 7.99
N ASP A 42 26.56 -11.23 9.08
CA ASP A 42 28.02 -11.17 9.05
C ASP A 42 28.61 -12.56 8.79
N LEU A 43 28.95 -12.82 7.52
CA LEU A 43 29.54 -14.09 7.08
C LEU A 43 30.77 -14.48 7.89
N SER A 44 31.62 -13.50 8.23
CA SER A 44 32.84 -13.76 8.97
C SER A 44 32.54 -14.26 10.38
N PHE A 45 31.46 -13.73 10.99
CA PHE A 45 30.98 -14.21 12.27
C PHE A 45 30.38 -15.61 12.15
N VAL A 46 29.45 -15.86 11.21
CA VAL A 46 28.80 -17.18 11.05
C VAL A 46 29.84 -18.29 10.88
N TYR A 47 30.83 -18.09 10.00
CA TYR A 47 31.91 -19.07 9.77
C TYR A 47 32.89 -19.19 10.94
N SER A 48 32.91 -18.25 11.88
CA SER A 48 33.76 -18.33 13.08
C SER A 48 33.14 -19.16 14.20
N VAL A 49 31.83 -19.41 14.16
CA VAL A 49 31.14 -20.28 15.14
C VAL A 49 31.47 -21.74 14.82
N ASP A 50 31.79 -22.56 15.82
CA ASP A 50 31.97 -24.00 15.58
C ASP A 50 30.64 -24.63 15.12
N PRO A 51 30.61 -25.45 14.04
CA PRO A 51 29.38 -26.05 13.55
C PRO A 51 28.61 -26.88 14.58
N ASP A 52 29.28 -27.59 15.50
CA ASP A 52 28.61 -28.40 16.53
C ASP A 52 27.96 -27.50 17.60
N ASP A 53 28.60 -26.39 17.94
CA ASP A 53 28.01 -25.40 18.85
C ASP A 53 26.86 -24.64 18.20
N LEU A 54 26.93 -24.36 16.90
CA LEU A 54 25.82 -23.82 16.12
C LEU A 54 24.64 -24.81 16.07
N PHE A 55 24.91 -26.12 15.92
CA PHE A 55 23.89 -27.16 15.97
C PHE A 55 23.18 -27.21 17.33
N ASP A 56 23.93 -27.06 18.42
CA ASP A 56 23.33 -27.00 19.76
C ASP A 56 22.52 -25.72 20.02
N ALA A 57 22.78 -24.65 19.28
CA ALA A 57 22.04 -23.40 19.35
C ALA A 57 20.82 -23.34 18.41
N LEU A 58 20.49 -24.43 17.69
CA LEU A 58 19.41 -24.44 16.69
C LEU A 58 18.08 -23.91 17.21
N GLU A 59 17.66 -24.36 18.40
CA GLU A 59 16.41 -23.91 19.02
C GLU A 59 16.40 -22.39 19.27
N ASP A 60 17.53 -21.82 19.66
CA ASP A 60 17.67 -20.38 19.94
C ASP A 60 17.69 -19.52 18.66
N ILE A 61 17.98 -20.11 17.49
CA ILE A 61 18.15 -19.38 16.23
C ILE A 61 17.05 -19.65 15.20
N ARG A 62 16.17 -20.63 15.44
CA ARG A 62 15.15 -21.07 14.48
C ARG A 62 14.18 -19.97 14.05
N ASP A 63 13.94 -18.98 14.91
CA ASP A 63 12.96 -17.91 14.71
C ASP A 63 13.58 -16.62 14.15
N ILE A 64 14.90 -16.56 13.95
CA ILE A 64 15.60 -15.42 13.35
C ILE A 64 15.10 -15.18 11.92
N HIS A 65 14.89 -13.91 11.56
CA HIS A 65 14.42 -13.53 10.24
C HIS A 65 15.56 -13.56 9.21
N TYR A 66 15.81 -14.74 8.66
CA TYR A 66 16.77 -14.93 7.57
C TYR A 66 16.17 -14.60 6.21
N ASP A 67 16.94 -13.92 5.36
CA ASP A 67 16.74 -14.01 3.92
C ASP A 67 17.16 -15.40 3.38
N PHE A 68 16.91 -15.64 2.09
CA PHE A 68 17.25 -16.93 1.45
C PHE A 68 18.76 -17.22 1.49
N TYR A 69 19.61 -16.22 1.27
CA TYR A 69 21.05 -16.38 1.22
C TYR A 69 21.64 -16.63 2.60
N GLU A 70 21.22 -15.85 3.60
CA GLU A 70 21.62 -16.00 5.00
C GLU A 70 21.23 -17.38 5.54
N ALA A 71 19.96 -17.79 5.33
CA ALA A 71 19.49 -19.11 5.74
C ALA A 71 20.35 -20.21 5.10
N ARG A 72 20.66 -20.09 3.81
CA ARG A 72 21.49 -21.05 3.07
C ARG A 72 22.92 -21.08 3.59
N LEU A 73 23.50 -19.95 3.94
CA LEU A 73 24.86 -19.84 4.46
C LEU A 73 24.97 -20.48 5.84
N VAL A 74 24.06 -20.16 6.74
CA VAL A 74 23.99 -20.76 8.08
C VAL A 74 23.75 -22.26 7.97
N LEU A 75 22.84 -22.70 7.09
CA LEU A 75 22.59 -24.10 6.83
C LEU A 75 23.82 -24.84 6.27
N ASN A 76 24.53 -24.26 5.30
CA ASN A 76 25.74 -24.84 4.72
C ASN A 76 26.89 -24.96 5.74
N HIS A 77 26.92 -24.06 6.72
CA HIS A 77 27.88 -24.13 7.82
C HIS A 77 27.46 -25.21 8.83
N LEU A 78 26.17 -25.23 9.18
CA LEU A 78 25.57 -26.24 10.06
C LEU A 78 25.78 -27.67 9.56
N THR A 79 25.72 -27.91 8.24
CA THR A 79 25.93 -29.25 7.66
C THR A 79 27.37 -29.77 7.81
N GLN A 80 28.31 -28.92 8.23
CA GLN A 80 29.69 -29.31 8.56
C GLN A 80 29.80 -29.87 9.99
N SER A 81 28.75 -29.73 10.81
CA SER A 81 28.69 -30.33 12.15
C SER A 81 28.81 -31.85 12.07
N SER A 82 29.62 -32.41 12.97
CA SER A 82 29.78 -33.86 13.12
C SER A 82 28.47 -34.55 13.56
N ARG A 83 27.52 -33.75 14.07
CA ARG A 83 26.22 -34.18 14.59
C ARG A 83 25.07 -33.89 13.64
N PHE A 84 25.29 -33.16 12.56
CA PHE A 84 24.25 -32.92 11.56
C PHE A 84 24.01 -34.21 10.76
N PRO A 85 22.84 -34.84 10.87
CA PRO A 85 22.58 -36.07 10.14
C PRO A 85 22.45 -35.76 8.63
N PRO A 86 22.68 -36.76 7.75
CA PRO A 86 22.33 -36.62 6.34
C PRO A 86 20.87 -36.14 6.18
N VAL A 87 20.59 -35.32 5.17
CA VAL A 87 19.26 -34.67 4.99
C VAL A 87 18.09 -35.66 5.01
N TRP A 88 18.27 -36.84 4.39
CA TRP A 88 17.27 -37.91 4.36
C TRP A 88 17.06 -38.65 5.70
N MET A 89 17.90 -38.38 6.70
CA MET A 89 17.81 -38.88 8.07
C MET A 89 17.34 -37.80 9.07
N LEU A 90 17.08 -36.56 8.64
CA LEU A 90 16.57 -35.51 9.53
C LEU A 90 15.19 -35.93 10.08
N SER A 91 15.06 -35.93 11.41
CA SER A 91 13.79 -36.22 12.09
C SER A 91 12.86 -34.99 12.09
N GLY A 92 11.57 -35.17 12.40
CA GLY A 92 10.63 -34.05 12.52
C GLY A 92 11.11 -33.01 13.54
N HIS A 93 11.64 -33.48 14.68
CA HIS A 93 12.24 -32.60 15.68
C HIS A 93 13.43 -31.78 15.13
N ASN A 94 14.26 -32.37 14.26
CA ASN A 94 15.33 -31.61 13.61
C ASN A 94 14.76 -30.51 12.72
N LEU A 95 13.73 -30.81 11.92
CA LEU A 95 13.11 -29.83 11.03
C LEU A 95 12.44 -28.69 11.81
N THR A 96 11.70 -29.01 12.87
CA THR A 96 11.11 -28.03 13.79
C THR A 96 12.20 -27.12 14.39
N ASN A 97 13.32 -27.67 14.84
CA ASN A 97 14.41 -26.89 15.43
C ASN A 97 15.20 -26.08 14.39
N MET A 98 15.14 -26.42 13.11
CA MET A 98 15.73 -25.60 12.05
C MET A 98 14.88 -24.36 11.74
N GLY A 99 13.55 -24.44 11.89
CA GLY A 99 12.64 -23.33 11.68
C GLY A 99 12.89 -22.61 10.36
N LYS A 100 13.11 -21.28 10.41
CA LYS A 100 13.33 -20.44 9.23
C LYS A 100 14.61 -20.77 8.44
N LEU A 101 15.57 -21.51 9.01
CA LEU A 101 16.75 -21.97 8.27
C LEU A 101 16.39 -22.95 7.15
N LEU A 102 15.24 -23.63 7.23
CA LEU A 102 14.77 -24.52 6.17
C LEU A 102 14.59 -23.79 4.83
N ARG A 103 14.34 -22.47 4.85
CA ARG A 103 14.28 -21.64 3.63
C ARG A 103 15.59 -21.64 2.85
N GLY A 104 16.72 -21.94 3.50
CA GLY A 104 18.03 -22.05 2.86
C GLY A 104 18.23 -23.35 2.06
N MET A 105 17.34 -24.33 2.19
CA MET A 105 17.38 -25.55 1.38
C MET A 105 16.87 -25.27 -0.03
N ASP A 106 17.66 -25.64 -1.04
CA ASP A 106 17.16 -25.69 -2.41
C ASP A 106 16.21 -26.87 -2.62
N THR A 107 15.53 -26.88 -3.77
CA THR A 107 14.55 -27.92 -4.10
C THR A 107 15.19 -29.31 -4.18
N GLU A 108 16.48 -29.42 -4.53
CA GLU A 108 17.19 -30.70 -4.54
C GLU A 108 17.31 -31.26 -3.12
N LEU A 109 17.79 -30.46 -2.15
CA LEU A 109 17.87 -30.89 -0.75
C LEU A 109 16.50 -31.15 -0.14
N LEU A 110 15.51 -30.28 -0.41
CA LEU A 110 14.14 -30.50 0.05
C LEU A 110 13.61 -31.85 -0.44
N SER A 111 13.86 -32.24 -1.70
CA SER A 111 13.43 -33.52 -2.28
C SER A 111 13.95 -34.76 -1.55
N LEU A 112 15.04 -34.63 -0.79
CA LEU A 112 15.66 -35.72 -0.03
C LEU A 112 15.06 -35.92 1.36
N LEU A 113 14.23 -34.99 1.85
CA LEU A 113 13.69 -35.04 3.21
C LEU A 113 12.81 -36.28 3.44
N ASN A 114 12.92 -36.84 4.65
CA ASN A 114 12.12 -37.98 5.05
C ASN A 114 10.64 -37.58 5.19
N LYS A 115 9.76 -38.35 4.56
CA LYS A 115 8.33 -38.06 4.48
C LYS A 115 7.63 -38.09 5.84
N THR A 116 7.99 -39.04 6.71
CA THR A 116 7.44 -39.12 8.07
C THR A 116 7.89 -37.93 8.89
N SER A 117 9.16 -37.54 8.74
CA SER A 117 9.71 -36.38 9.43
C SER A 117 9.09 -35.05 8.98
N LEU A 118 8.78 -34.91 7.69
CA LEU A 118 8.02 -33.77 7.17
C LEU A 118 6.61 -33.70 7.76
N ASP A 119 5.90 -34.82 7.83
CA ASP A 119 4.54 -34.85 8.41
C ASP A 119 4.55 -34.56 9.92
N ASP A 120 5.54 -35.07 10.65
CA ASP A 120 5.75 -34.79 12.08
C ASP A 120 6.02 -33.29 12.35
N ALA A 121 6.69 -32.59 11.41
CA ALA A 121 7.06 -31.18 11.54
C ALA A 121 6.11 -30.21 10.82
N LEU A 122 5.06 -30.72 10.14
CA LEU A 122 4.24 -29.93 9.23
C LEU A 122 3.66 -28.68 9.90
N ASP A 123 3.16 -28.81 11.13
CA ASP A 123 2.52 -27.69 11.84
C ASP A 123 3.50 -26.52 12.06
N ASP A 124 4.77 -26.83 12.35
CA ASP A 124 5.82 -25.83 12.57
C ASP A 124 6.31 -25.20 11.25
N ILE A 125 6.46 -26.02 10.20
CA ILE A 125 7.03 -25.55 8.92
C ILE A 125 5.99 -24.92 7.99
N SER A 126 4.71 -25.20 8.18
CA SER A 126 3.61 -24.74 7.32
C SER A 126 3.53 -23.21 7.23
N ASN A 127 3.95 -22.49 8.27
CA ASN A 127 3.90 -21.02 8.34
C ASN A 127 5.18 -20.32 7.84
N LEU A 128 6.20 -21.09 7.44
CA LEU A 128 7.44 -20.56 6.89
C LEU A 128 7.24 -20.05 5.46
N ASP A 129 8.03 -19.05 5.09
CA ASP A 129 7.90 -18.34 3.81
C ASP A 129 8.73 -18.99 2.69
N PHE A 130 8.39 -20.23 2.33
CA PHE A 130 9.06 -21.02 1.27
C PHE A 130 8.62 -20.59 -0.12
N ASP A 131 9.52 -20.24 -1.04
CA ASP A 131 9.09 -19.88 -2.40
C ASP A 131 8.19 -20.95 -3.06
N ASN A 132 7.51 -20.59 -4.16
CA ASN A 132 6.55 -21.50 -4.81
C ASN A 132 7.16 -22.86 -5.18
N TYR A 133 8.45 -22.91 -5.55
CA TYR A 133 9.13 -24.15 -5.92
C TYR A 133 9.50 -24.99 -4.69
N GLN A 134 9.98 -24.36 -3.62
CA GLN A 134 10.25 -25.01 -2.34
C GLN A 134 8.96 -25.59 -1.74
N ALA A 135 7.89 -24.80 -1.72
CA ALA A 135 6.58 -25.23 -1.24
C ALA A 135 6.05 -26.41 -2.07
N TYR A 136 6.15 -26.34 -3.41
CA TYR A 136 5.79 -27.44 -4.30
C TYR A 136 6.58 -28.72 -3.97
N GLN A 137 7.90 -28.61 -3.81
CA GLN A 137 8.75 -29.76 -3.52
C GLN A 137 8.42 -30.41 -2.18
N LEU A 138 8.14 -29.61 -1.15
CA LEU A 138 7.70 -30.08 0.16
C LEU A 138 6.36 -30.84 0.06
N LEU A 139 5.38 -30.26 -0.65
CA LEU A 139 4.09 -30.91 -0.88
C LEU A 139 4.25 -32.24 -1.64
N GLU A 140 5.07 -32.27 -2.70
CA GLU A 140 5.28 -33.47 -3.51
C GLU A 140 5.98 -34.59 -2.70
N ASN A 141 6.89 -34.24 -1.79
CA ASN A 141 7.45 -35.22 -0.86
C ASN A 141 6.41 -35.78 0.10
N MET A 142 5.53 -34.93 0.62
CA MET A 142 4.47 -35.32 1.56
C MET A 142 3.39 -36.18 0.90
N ARG A 143 3.12 -35.99 -0.39
CA ARG A 143 2.09 -36.71 -1.18
C ARG A 143 2.17 -38.23 -1.12
N TYR A 144 3.33 -38.80 -0.76
CA TYR A 144 3.55 -40.25 -0.74
C TYR A 144 3.37 -40.91 0.64
N THR A 145 2.88 -40.20 1.66
CA THR A 145 2.56 -40.79 2.98
C THR A 145 1.22 -41.54 2.96
N ARG A 146 0.98 -42.40 3.96
CA ARG A 146 0.08 -43.58 3.87
C ARG A 146 -1.41 -43.25 3.60
N ASP A 147 -1.88 -42.06 4.01
CA ASP A 147 -3.28 -41.62 3.90
C ASP A 147 -3.49 -40.36 3.03
N SER A 148 -2.40 -39.71 2.60
CA SER A 148 -2.38 -38.45 1.81
C SER A 148 -2.18 -38.68 0.29
N LYS A 149 -2.20 -39.95 -0.15
CA LYS A 149 -1.86 -40.33 -1.54
C LYS A 149 -2.75 -39.72 -2.62
N ASN A 150 -3.85 -39.08 -2.23
CA ASN A 150 -4.71 -38.40 -3.15
C ASN A 150 -5.26 -37.11 -2.53
N TYR A 151 -5.05 -35.97 -3.19
CA TYR A 151 -5.65 -34.69 -2.84
C TYR A 151 -7.18 -34.77 -2.75
N GLU A 152 -7.79 -35.78 -3.40
CA GLU A 152 -9.21 -36.15 -3.25
C GLU A 152 -9.67 -36.37 -1.81
N ASN A 153 -8.76 -36.79 -0.92
CA ASN A 153 -9.11 -37.06 0.48
C ASN A 153 -8.91 -35.85 1.40
N PHE A 154 -8.45 -34.72 0.87
CA PHE A 154 -8.21 -33.53 1.70
C PHE A 154 -9.52 -33.00 2.27
N ASP A 155 -9.56 -32.89 3.60
CA ASP A 155 -10.57 -32.15 4.32
C ASP A 155 -10.10 -30.71 4.65
N ALA A 156 -11.02 -29.90 5.17
CA ALA A 156 -10.72 -28.50 5.47
C ALA A 156 -9.63 -28.32 6.54
N PRO A 157 -9.59 -29.09 7.65
CA PRO A 157 -8.47 -29.09 8.57
C PRO A 157 -7.12 -29.39 7.90
N GLN A 158 -7.04 -30.37 6.99
CA GLN A 158 -5.81 -30.70 6.28
C GLN A 158 -5.35 -29.56 5.37
N VAL A 159 -6.25 -28.92 4.64
CA VAL A 159 -5.90 -27.74 3.82
C VAL A 159 -5.40 -26.58 4.69
N ARG A 160 -6.03 -26.32 5.83
CA ARG A 160 -5.57 -25.30 6.78
C ARG A 160 -4.20 -25.65 7.38
N ARG A 161 -3.96 -26.92 7.70
CA ARG A 161 -2.68 -27.45 8.22
C ARG A 161 -1.51 -27.22 7.26
N LEU A 162 -1.78 -27.13 5.94
CA LEU A 162 -0.73 -26.83 4.96
C LEU A 162 -0.16 -25.41 5.09
N GLY A 163 -0.82 -24.48 5.78
CA GLY A 163 -0.21 -23.17 5.97
C GLY A 163 -0.03 -22.41 4.65
N LYS A 164 1.10 -21.73 4.57
CA LYS A 164 1.63 -21.10 3.35
C LYS A 164 2.12 -22.11 2.32
N LEU A 165 2.37 -23.37 2.68
CA LEU A 165 2.79 -24.40 1.70
C LEU A 165 1.73 -24.62 0.63
N PHE A 166 0.47 -24.31 0.91
CA PHE A 166 -0.61 -24.40 -0.08
C PHE A 166 -0.30 -23.62 -1.36
N ARG A 167 0.51 -22.56 -1.33
CA ARG A 167 0.92 -21.82 -2.55
C ARG A 167 1.74 -22.66 -3.54
N GLY A 168 2.35 -23.74 -3.06
CA GLY A 168 3.07 -24.71 -3.90
C GLY A 168 2.17 -25.75 -4.56
N ILE A 169 0.86 -25.80 -4.25
CA ILE A 169 -0.03 -26.79 -4.86
C ILE A 169 -0.19 -26.51 -6.35
N SER A 170 -0.22 -27.55 -7.20
CA SER A 170 -0.47 -27.35 -8.62
C SER A 170 -1.96 -27.09 -8.88
N THR A 171 -2.28 -26.40 -9.97
CA THR A 171 -3.68 -26.17 -10.39
C THR A 171 -4.39 -27.50 -10.66
N GLU A 172 -3.72 -28.48 -11.28
CA GLU A 172 -4.28 -29.82 -11.49
C GLU A 172 -4.60 -30.51 -10.15
N SER A 173 -3.74 -30.32 -9.14
CA SER A 173 -3.95 -30.90 -7.81
C SER A 173 -5.14 -30.28 -7.08
N ILE A 174 -5.38 -28.97 -7.24
CA ILE A 174 -6.59 -28.31 -6.72
C ILE A 174 -7.85 -28.94 -7.31
N THR A 175 -7.84 -29.30 -8.60
CA THR A 175 -9.02 -29.91 -9.24
C THR A 175 -9.42 -31.24 -8.61
N LEU A 176 -8.49 -31.92 -7.94
CA LEU A 176 -8.72 -33.17 -7.22
C LEU A 176 -9.31 -32.96 -5.82
N ILE A 177 -9.07 -31.83 -5.16
CA ILE A 177 -9.64 -31.54 -3.83
C ILE A 177 -11.17 -31.48 -3.91
N LYS A 178 -11.90 -31.89 -2.87
CA LYS A 178 -13.37 -31.75 -2.85
C LYS A 178 -13.77 -30.27 -2.86
N GLN A 179 -14.82 -29.95 -3.62
CA GLN A 179 -15.35 -28.58 -3.70
C GLN A 179 -15.74 -28.04 -2.31
N ASP A 180 -16.48 -28.82 -1.52
CA ASP A 180 -16.88 -28.43 -0.15
C ASP A 180 -15.68 -28.07 0.73
N THR A 181 -14.58 -28.82 0.61
CA THR A 181 -13.32 -28.54 1.31
C THR A 181 -12.75 -27.18 0.89
N ILE A 182 -12.71 -26.87 -0.41
CA ILE A 182 -12.26 -25.57 -0.90
C ILE A 182 -13.16 -24.47 -0.36
N VAL A 183 -14.48 -24.59 -0.51
CA VAL A 183 -15.47 -23.59 -0.05
C VAL A 183 -15.34 -23.32 1.46
N GLU A 184 -15.12 -24.35 2.27
CA GLU A 184 -14.94 -24.21 3.73
C GLU A 184 -13.60 -23.52 4.10
N THR A 185 -12.62 -23.54 3.20
CA THR A 185 -11.27 -23.01 3.45
C THR A 185 -10.97 -21.70 2.71
N LEU A 186 -11.88 -21.21 1.86
CA LEU A 186 -11.68 -20.00 1.07
C LEU A 186 -11.26 -18.77 1.89
N GLU A 187 -11.89 -18.53 3.04
CA GLU A 187 -11.53 -17.40 3.93
C GLU A 187 -10.06 -17.50 4.40
N TYR A 188 -9.61 -18.71 4.71
CA TYR A 188 -8.23 -18.96 5.11
C TYR A 188 -7.26 -18.84 3.91
N LEU A 189 -7.66 -19.35 2.75
CA LEU A 189 -6.86 -19.27 1.52
C LEU A 189 -6.75 -17.84 0.99
N ASP A 190 -7.72 -16.97 1.29
CA ASP A 190 -7.70 -15.56 0.91
C ASP A 190 -6.56 -14.81 1.60
N ASP A 191 -6.21 -15.18 2.83
CA ASP A 191 -5.08 -14.58 3.56
C ASP A 191 -3.70 -15.04 3.06
N LEU A 192 -3.65 -16.02 2.14
CA LEU A 192 -2.40 -16.52 1.57
C LEU A 192 -2.01 -15.73 0.31
N ASP A 193 -0.71 -15.51 0.13
CA ASP A 193 -0.15 -14.94 -1.09
C ASP A 193 -0.11 -15.99 -2.22
N LEU A 194 -1.27 -16.21 -2.85
CA LEU A 194 -1.45 -17.16 -3.94
C LEU A 194 -1.29 -16.47 -5.30
N SER A 195 -0.71 -17.19 -6.27
CA SER A 195 -0.68 -16.71 -7.65
C SER A 195 -2.08 -16.60 -8.26
N ASP A 196 -2.26 -15.69 -9.23
CA ASP A 196 -3.52 -15.51 -9.94
C ASP A 196 -4.01 -16.81 -10.58
N ALA A 197 -3.11 -17.67 -11.08
CA ALA A 197 -3.47 -18.96 -11.65
C ALA A 197 -4.15 -19.86 -10.61
N LEU A 198 -3.59 -19.95 -9.40
CA LEU A 198 -4.18 -20.73 -8.31
C LEU A 198 -5.49 -20.13 -7.83
N LYS A 199 -5.54 -18.80 -7.68
CA LYS A 199 -6.78 -18.10 -7.30
C LYS A 199 -7.91 -18.39 -8.30
N ASN A 200 -7.63 -18.30 -9.60
CA ASN A 200 -8.60 -18.64 -10.66
C ASN A 200 -9.06 -20.10 -10.55
N THR A 201 -8.14 -21.05 -10.41
CA THR A 201 -8.50 -22.47 -10.26
C THR A 201 -9.33 -22.73 -9.00
N LEU A 202 -9.05 -22.04 -7.89
CA LEU A 202 -9.85 -22.15 -6.66
C LEU A 202 -11.26 -21.59 -6.83
N VAL A 203 -11.42 -20.45 -7.51
CA VAL A 203 -12.74 -19.89 -7.85
C VAL A 203 -13.52 -20.86 -8.75
N GLU A 204 -12.89 -21.35 -9.82
CA GLU A 204 -13.50 -22.34 -10.71
C GLU A 204 -13.89 -23.62 -9.96
N LYS A 205 -13.03 -24.07 -9.04
CA LYS A 205 -13.28 -25.27 -8.24
C LYS A 205 -14.43 -25.06 -7.26
N ALA A 206 -14.47 -23.93 -6.57
CA ALA A 206 -15.54 -23.56 -5.66
C ALA A 206 -16.89 -23.43 -6.37
N ARG A 207 -16.88 -23.10 -7.66
CA ARG A 207 -18.08 -22.98 -8.52
C ARG A 207 -18.59 -24.32 -9.08
N GLN A 208 -17.82 -25.40 -9.11
CA GLN A 208 -18.17 -26.61 -9.89
C GLN A 208 -19.63 -27.09 -9.68
N ASN A 209 -20.48 -26.89 -10.70
CA ASN A 209 -21.92 -27.26 -10.74
C ASN A 209 -22.86 -26.50 -9.79
N GLU A 210 -22.38 -25.46 -9.12
CA GLU A 210 -23.17 -24.62 -8.22
C GLU A 210 -22.96 -23.13 -8.52
N LYS A 211 -23.83 -22.28 -7.97
CA LYS A 211 -23.60 -20.84 -7.99
C LYS A 211 -22.37 -20.51 -7.14
N ILE A 212 -21.63 -19.49 -7.53
CA ILE A 212 -20.53 -18.99 -6.70
C ILE A 212 -21.05 -18.63 -5.29
N SER A 213 -20.30 -19.01 -4.26
CA SER A 213 -20.70 -18.75 -2.88
C SER A 213 -20.71 -17.24 -2.58
N PRO A 214 -21.74 -16.67 -1.92
CA PRO A 214 -21.75 -15.27 -1.50
C PRO A 214 -20.56 -14.86 -0.63
N LYS A 215 -19.88 -15.84 -0.01
CA LYS A 215 -18.62 -15.64 0.72
C LYS A 215 -17.57 -14.91 -0.11
N PHE A 216 -17.52 -15.12 -1.43
CA PHE A 216 -16.57 -14.44 -2.31
C PHE A 216 -16.69 -12.91 -2.29
N LEU A 217 -17.84 -12.36 -1.94
CA LEU A 217 -18.03 -10.91 -1.74
C LEU A 217 -17.25 -10.34 -0.55
N SER A 218 -16.78 -11.22 0.34
CA SER A 218 -15.99 -10.88 1.53
C SER A 218 -14.49 -11.13 1.38
N LEU A 219 -14.07 -11.80 0.30
CA LEU A 219 -12.68 -12.23 0.09
C LEU A 219 -11.91 -11.16 -0.69
N LYS A 220 -10.89 -10.58 -0.07
CA LYS A 220 -10.16 -9.42 -0.61
C LYS A 220 -9.28 -9.81 -1.78
N ASN A 221 -8.50 -10.88 -1.63
CA ASN A 221 -7.49 -11.30 -2.60
C ASN A 221 -8.09 -12.13 -3.75
N PHE A 222 -9.28 -12.70 -3.55
CA PHE A 222 -10.05 -13.34 -4.62
C PHE A 222 -10.86 -12.36 -5.48
N ALA A 223 -11.14 -11.14 -5.01
CA ALA A 223 -11.93 -10.16 -5.75
C ALA A 223 -11.42 -9.90 -7.18
N GLU A 224 -10.09 -9.95 -7.36
CA GLU A 224 -9.42 -9.70 -8.63
C GLU A 224 -9.67 -10.77 -9.69
N VAL A 225 -9.96 -12.01 -9.27
CA VAL A 225 -10.15 -13.16 -10.17
C VAL A 225 -11.61 -13.54 -10.40
N ILE A 226 -12.55 -12.97 -9.64
CA ILE A 226 -13.99 -13.21 -9.85
C ILE A 226 -14.43 -12.53 -11.15
N SER A 227 -15.11 -13.27 -12.03
CA SER A 227 -15.61 -12.69 -13.30
C SER A 227 -16.87 -11.84 -13.08
N LEU A 228 -17.21 -11.00 -14.07
CA LEU A 228 -18.47 -10.26 -14.03
C LEU A 228 -19.68 -11.19 -14.10
N ASP A 229 -19.58 -12.29 -14.84
CA ASP A 229 -20.65 -13.28 -14.94
C ASP A 229 -20.91 -13.94 -13.58
N ASP A 230 -19.85 -14.30 -12.84
CA ASP A 230 -19.98 -14.86 -11.50
C ASP A 230 -20.62 -13.85 -10.52
N LEU A 231 -20.23 -12.57 -10.60
CA LEU A 231 -20.85 -11.52 -9.81
C LEU A 231 -22.33 -11.32 -10.18
N ASP A 232 -22.71 -11.54 -11.43
CA ASP A 232 -24.09 -11.38 -11.88
C ASP A 232 -25.03 -12.47 -11.35
N GLU A 233 -24.50 -13.64 -10.97
CA GLU A 233 -25.28 -14.72 -10.39
C GLU A 233 -25.77 -14.44 -8.96
N PHE A 234 -25.15 -13.49 -8.25
CA PHE A 234 -25.55 -13.08 -6.92
C PHE A 234 -26.92 -12.40 -6.94
N ASN A 235 -27.77 -12.82 -6.01
CA ASN A 235 -29.09 -12.23 -5.82
C ASN A 235 -29.01 -10.98 -4.91
N ASP A 236 -30.11 -10.25 -4.85
CA ASP A 236 -30.21 -9.02 -4.06
C ASP A 236 -29.92 -9.21 -2.56
N ASP A 237 -30.31 -10.35 -1.98
CA ASP A 237 -30.04 -10.63 -0.57
C ASP A 237 -28.56 -10.91 -0.33
N ASP A 238 -27.87 -11.58 -1.24
CA ASP A 238 -26.42 -11.84 -1.16
C ASP A 238 -25.64 -10.52 -1.10
N ILE A 239 -25.95 -9.60 -2.02
CA ILE A 239 -25.33 -8.26 -2.06
C ILE A 239 -25.67 -7.47 -0.80
N ARG A 240 -26.94 -7.48 -0.38
CA ARG A 240 -27.40 -6.72 0.80
C ARG A 240 -26.75 -7.20 2.09
N LEU A 241 -26.59 -8.50 2.28
CA LEU A 241 -25.99 -9.09 3.48
C LEU A 241 -24.47 -8.87 3.54
N ASN A 242 -23.80 -8.81 2.39
CA ASN A 242 -22.34 -8.71 2.31
C ASN A 242 -21.81 -7.30 1.99
N LEU A 243 -22.68 -6.31 1.74
CA LEU A 243 -22.29 -4.95 1.35
C LEU A 243 -21.23 -4.34 2.28
N ASN A 244 -21.40 -4.48 3.60
CA ASN A 244 -20.48 -3.87 4.55
C ASN A 244 -19.06 -4.42 4.43
N ILE A 245 -18.90 -5.67 4.01
CA ILE A 245 -17.57 -6.26 3.80
C ILE A 245 -17.08 -5.94 2.39
N SER A 246 -17.94 -6.15 1.39
CA SER A 246 -17.65 -5.89 -0.03
C SER A 246 -17.25 -4.43 -0.31
N SER A 247 -17.76 -3.46 0.45
CA SER A 247 -17.38 -2.04 0.32
C SER A 247 -15.94 -1.72 0.71
N HIS A 248 -15.25 -2.64 1.37
CA HIS A 248 -13.82 -2.55 1.72
C HIS A 248 -12.92 -3.41 0.84
N VAL A 249 -13.51 -4.15 -0.10
CA VAL A 249 -12.79 -4.97 -1.08
C VAL A 249 -12.47 -4.10 -2.29
N ARG A 250 -11.24 -4.22 -2.80
CA ARG A 250 -10.76 -3.43 -3.94
C ARG A 250 -11.25 -4.05 -5.26
N TRP A 251 -12.48 -3.75 -5.63
CA TRP A 251 -13.07 -4.20 -6.89
C TRP A 251 -12.50 -3.45 -8.09
N ARG A 252 -12.40 -4.12 -9.23
CA ARG A 252 -12.20 -3.46 -10.53
C ARG A 252 -13.41 -2.58 -10.83
N LEU A 253 -13.23 -1.52 -11.60
CA LEU A 253 -14.29 -0.56 -11.90
C LEU A 253 -15.57 -1.22 -12.47
N SER A 254 -15.43 -2.17 -13.39
CA SER A 254 -16.57 -2.90 -13.95
C SER A 254 -17.28 -3.79 -12.93
N GLN A 255 -16.54 -4.41 -12.01
CA GLN A 255 -17.10 -5.22 -10.92
C GLN A 255 -17.81 -4.31 -9.91
N ALA A 256 -17.18 -3.20 -9.52
CA ALA A 256 -17.78 -2.19 -8.66
C ALA A 256 -19.09 -1.66 -9.26
N ALA A 257 -19.12 -1.41 -10.58
CA ALA A 257 -20.32 -0.94 -11.28
C ALA A 257 -21.46 -1.94 -11.24
N LEU A 258 -21.17 -3.22 -11.52
CA LEU A 258 -22.17 -4.28 -11.43
C LEU A 258 -22.71 -4.42 -9.99
N LEU A 259 -21.83 -4.40 -8.99
CA LEU A 259 -22.21 -4.49 -7.58
C LEU A 259 -23.00 -3.27 -7.10
N ALA A 260 -22.60 -2.07 -7.51
CA ALA A 260 -23.33 -0.83 -7.25
C ALA A 260 -24.73 -0.86 -7.87
N HIS A 261 -24.84 -1.30 -9.12
CA HIS A 261 -26.11 -1.46 -9.82
C HIS A 261 -27.04 -2.46 -9.11
N LYS A 262 -26.53 -3.64 -8.75
CA LYS A 262 -27.31 -4.62 -7.98
C LYS A 262 -27.73 -4.05 -6.63
N TYR A 263 -26.83 -3.37 -5.92
CA TYR A 263 -27.15 -2.71 -4.65
C TYR A 263 -28.30 -1.70 -4.80
N LYS A 264 -28.29 -0.87 -5.84
CA LYS A 264 -29.39 0.04 -6.19
C LYS A 264 -30.70 -0.72 -6.37
N MET A 265 -30.69 -1.80 -7.15
CA MET A 265 -31.89 -2.64 -7.37
C MET A 265 -32.45 -3.23 -6.06
N THR A 266 -31.59 -3.65 -5.12
CA THR A 266 -32.03 -4.18 -3.81
C THR A 266 -32.81 -3.18 -2.96
N LYS A 267 -32.61 -1.87 -3.19
CA LYS A 267 -33.31 -0.79 -2.48
C LYS A 267 -34.61 -0.36 -3.18
N GLY A 268 -34.91 -0.97 -4.32
CA GLY A 268 -36.04 -0.63 -5.18
C GLY A 268 -35.78 0.61 -6.03
N THR A 269 -36.80 1.05 -6.76
CA THR A 269 -36.75 2.24 -7.63
C THR A 269 -36.78 3.57 -6.86
N GLY A 270 -36.64 3.52 -5.54
CA GLY A 270 -36.59 4.72 -4.71
C GLY A 270 -35.29 5.48 -4.96
N ARG A 271 -35.40 6.81 -4.94
CA ARG A 271 -34.25 7.71 -5.04
C ARG A 271 -33.17 7.33 -4.02
N MET A 272 -31.93 7.13 -4.47
CA MET A 272 -30.80 6.89 -3.58
C MET A 272 -30.40 8.21 -2.91
N ARG A 273 -30.17 8.18 -1.58
CA ARG A 273 -29.75 9.37 -0.82
C ARG A 273 -28.22 9.43 -0.75
N PRO A 274 -27.60 10.62 -0.72
CA PRO A 274 -26.14 10.78 -0.55
C PRO A 274 -25.55 9.94 0.61
N SER A 275 -26.21 9.95 1.78
CA SER A 275 -25.83 9.12 2.94
C SER A 275 -25.70 7.60 2.69
N ARG A 276 -26.17 7.07 1.55
CA ARG A 276 -25.96 5.67 1.17
C ARG A 276 -24.57 5.42 0.61
N LEU A 277 -23.88 6.44 0.10
CA LEU A 277 -22.50 6.32 -0.38
C LEU A 277 -21.54 5.92 0.74
N VAL A 278 -21.80 6.37 1.98
CA VAL A 278 -21.12 5.90 3.21
C VAL A 278 -21.05 4.37 3.28
N GLN A 279 -22.14 3.69 2.88
CA GLN A 279 -22.24 2.22 2.93
C GLN A 279 -21.54 1.55 1.75
N MET A 280 -21.52 2.22 0.59
CA MET A 280 -20.93 1.71 -0.64
C MET A 280 -19.40 1.85 -0.65
N LYS A 281 -18.85 2.92 -0.07
CA LYS A 281 -17.41 3.23 -0.06
C LYS A 281 -16.78 3.01 -1.45
N ILE A 282 -15.87 2.03 -1.59
CA ILE A 282 -15.18 1.72 -2.85
C ILE A 282 -16.16 1.34 -3.96
N LEU A 283 -17.30 0.73 -3.64
CA LEU A 283 -18.32 0.40 -4.64
C LEU A 283 -18.94 1.64 -5.30
N ALA A 284 -18.88 2.81 -4.65
CA ALA A 284 -19.38 4.05 -5.25
C ALA A 284 -18.58 4.46 -6.49
N LEU A 285 -17.34 3.97 -6.66
CA LEU A 285 -16.59 4.12 -7.90
C LEU A 285 -17.33 3.53 -9.11
N GLY A 286 -18.17 2.52 -8.88
CA GLY A 286 -18.97 1.88 -9.91
C GLY A 286 -20.22 2.64 -10.35
N LEU A 287 -20.60 3.73 -9.65
CA LEU A 287 -21.79 4.49 -10.00
C LEU A 287 -21.60 5.18 -11.36
N LEU A 288 -22.58 5.02 -12.24
CA LEU A 288 -22.58 5.75 -13.51
C LEU A 288 -22.99 7.21 -13.27
N PRO A 289 -22.68 8.14 -14.18
CA PRO A 289 -23.17 9.52 -14.10
C PRO A 289 -24.70 9.58 -13.90
N GLU A 290 -25.46 8.75 -14.63
CA GLU A 290 -26.92 8.70 -14.50
C GLU A 290 -27.39 8.21 -13.12
N ASP A 291 -26.56 7.44 -12.41
CA ASP A 291 -26.85 7.05 -11.03
C ASP A 291 -26.66 8.23 -10.06
N LEU A 292 -25.73 9.14 -10.35
CA LEU A 292 -25.54 10.36 -9.58
C LEU A 292 -26.68 11.36 -9.83
N ASP A 293 -27.19 11.46 -11.06
CA ASP A 293 -28.38 12.28 -11.39
C ASP A 293 -29.57 11.94 -10.50
N ASP A 294 -29.85 10.64 -10.34
CA ASP A 294 -30.92 10.17 -9.47
C ASP A 294 -30.69 10.63 -8.02
N MET A 295 -29.43 10.75 -7.58
CA MET A 295 -29.07 11.15 -6.22
C MET A 295 -29.10 12.66 -6.00
N ILE A 296 -29.13 13.48 -7.05
CA ILE A 296 -28.91 14.92 -6.98
C ILE A 296 -30.21 15.68 -7.31
N VAL A 297 -30.70 16.49 -6.38
CA VAL A 297 -31.85 17.39 -6.61
C VAL A 297 -31.58 18.79 -6.07
N THR A 298 -30.72 18.90 -5.07
CA THR A 298 -30.33 20.17 -4.45
C THR A 298 -28.82 20.33 -4.52
N GLN A 299 -28.36 21.58 -4.40
CA GLN A 299 -26.93 21.87 -4.27
C GLN A 299 -26.32 21.14 -3.07
N ASP A 300 -27.06 21.03 -1.96
CA ASP A 300 -26.61 20.32 -0.76
C ASP A 300 -26.40 18.82 -1.04
N ASP A 301 -27.24 18.20 -1.87
CA ASP A 301 -27.02 16.80 -2.28
C ASP A 301 -25.69 16.62 -3.01
N VAL A 302 -25.30 17.57 -3.88
CA VAL A 302 -24.00 17.53 -4.58
C VAL A 302 -22.85 17.63 -3.57
N LEU A 303 -22.94 18.55 -2.61
CA LEU A 303 -21.91 18.74 -1.58
C LEU A 303 -21.82 17.55 -0.61
N ASP A 304 -22.95 16.93 -0.27
CA ASP A 304 -22.96 15.72 0.55
C ASP A 304 -22.33 14.55 -0.23
N ILE A 305 -22.67 14.35 -1.51
CA ILE A 305 -22.04 13.31 -2.33
C ILE A 305 -20.54 13.52 -2.45
N SER A 306 -20.13 14.76 -2.71
CA SER A 306 -18.74 15.21 -2.71
C SER A 306 -18.03 14.74 -1.43
N GLU A 307 -18.54 15.14 -0.27
CA GLU A 307 -17.95 14.80 1.03
C GLU A 307 -17.86 13.28 1.26
N GLU A 308 -18.86 12.52 0.86
CA GLU A 308 -18.87 11.06 1.00
C GLU A 308 -17.90 10.34 0.05
N LEU A 309 -17.54 10.95 -1.08
CA LEU A 309 -16.61 10.40 -2.06
C LEU A 309 -15.16 10.88 -1.88
N LYS A 310 -14.89 11.80 -0.94
CA LYS A 310 -13.57 12.43 -0.78
C LYS A 310 -12.43 11.42 -0.59
N ASP A 311 -12.67 10.31 0.11
CA ASP A 311 -11.66 9.29 0.42
C ASP A 311 -11.28 8.45 -0.82
N ILE A 312 -12.16 8.42 -1.84
CA ILE A 312 -11.96 7.71 -3.11
C ILE A 312 -11.91 8.67 -4.30
N GLN A 313 -11.79 9.98 -4.07
CA GLN A 313 -11.78 11.00 -5.12
C GLN A 313 -10.68 10.76 -6.17
N ASN A 314 -9.58 10.16 -5.72
CA ASN A 314 -8.42 9.84 -6.56
C ASN A 314 -8.71 8.72 -7.54
N ASP A 315 -9.80 7.98 -7.37
CA ASP A 315 -10.21 6.86 -8.21
C ASP A 315 -11.48 7.18 -9.02
N LEU A 316 -12.17 8.29 -8.73
CA LEU A 316 -13.31 8.75 -9.53
C LEU A 316 -12.96 8.92 -11.00
N THR A 317 -13.89 8.52 -11.87
CA THR A 317 -13.80 8.72 -13.31
C THR A 317 -14.03 10.19 -13.68
N SER A 318 -13.53 10.63 -14.84
CA SER A 318 -13.80 11.99 -15.30
C SER A 318 -15.30 12.25 -15.47
N GLY A 319 -16.06 11.27 -15.98
CA GLY A 319 -17.51 11.39 -16.14
C GLY A 319 -18.25 11.63 -14.83
N GLN A 320 -17.86 10.95 -13.74
CA GLN A 320 -18.46 11.20 -12.42
C GLN A 320 -18.13 12.60 -11.88
N ILE A 321 -16.89 13.06 -12.08
CA ILE A 321 -16.48 14.41 -11.67
C ILE A 321 -17.24 15.46 -12.50
N ASP A 322 -17.30 15.27 -13.82
CA ASP A 322 -17.97 16.18 -14.75
C ASP A 322 -19.46 16.30 -14.41
N GLU A 323 -20.14 15.18 -14.12
CA GLU A 323 -21.54 15.15 -13.69
C GLU A 323 -21.76 15.95 -12.40
N LEU A 324 -20.93 15.71 -11.38
CA LEU A 324 -21.00 16.46 -10.11
C LEU A 324 -20.76 17.96 -10.31
N VAL A 325 -19.84 18.33 -11.20
CA VAL A 325 -19.56 19.74 -11.55
C VAL A 325 -20.75 20.35 -12.30
N GLU A 326 -21.34 19.64 -13.27
CA GLU A 326 -22.49 20.11 -14.05
C GLU A 326 -23.70 20.38 -13.15
N HIS A 327 -24.07 19.44 -12.29
CA HIS A 327 -25.14 19.63 -11.31
C HIS A 327 -24.86 20.76 -10.33
N PHE A 328 -23.61 20.90 -9.87
CA PHE A 328 -23.25 22.03 -9.01
C PHE A 328 -23.50 23.37 -9.73
N ILE A 329 -23.10 23.48 -11.00
CA ILE A 329 -23.30 24.69 -11.81
C ILE A 329 -24.79 24.98 -11.97
N GLU A 330 -25.59 23.99 -12.36
CA GLU A 330 -27.02 24.13 -12.59
C GLU A 330 -27.77 24.52 -11.31
N LEU A 331 -27.61 23.74 -10.23
CA LEU A 331 -28.40 23.87 -9.02
C LEU A 331 -28.02 25.09 -8.16
N SER A 332 -26.76 25.49 -8.18
CA SER A 332 -26.34 26.74 -7.53
C SER A 332 -26.70 27.98 -8.38
N GLY A 333 -26.98 27.79 -9.68
CA GLY A 333 -27.18 28.86 -10.65
C GLY A 333 -25.89 29.66 -10.92
N LEU A 334 -24.73 29.00 -10.83
CA LEU A 334 -23.42 29.63 -11.01
C LEU A 334 -23.24 30.23 -12.42
N ASP A 335 -23.95 29.70 -13.41
CA ASP A 335 -23.99 30.25 -14.76
C ASP A 335 -24.61 31.66 -14.79
N LYS A 336 -25.59 31.94 -13.95
CA LYS A 336 -26.40 33.16 -13.94
C LYS A 336 -26.01 34.18 -12.88
N LYS A 337 -25.48 33.76 -11.74
CA LYS A 337 -25.19 34.63 -10.58
C LYS A 337 -23.90 34.26 -9.88
N GLN A 338 -23.43 35.17 -9.04
CA GLN A 338 -22.38 34.84 -8.08
C GLN A 338 -22.92 33.94 -6.97
N VAL A 339 -22.12 32.96 -6.55
CA VAL A 339 -22.44 32.01 -5.48
C VAL A 339 -21.47 32.22 -4.33
N VAL A 340 -21.99 32.39 -3.12
CA VAL A 340 -21.15 32.57 -1.93
C VAL A 340 -20.78 31.20 -1.37
N ILE A 341 -19.49 30.97 -1.11
CA ILE A 341 -18.97 29.71 -0.57
C ILE A 341 -18.47 29.96 0.87
N GLY A 342 -19.14 29.34 1.82
CA GLY A 342 -18.78 29.33 3.23
C GLY A 342 -17.65 28.34 3.54
N GLU A 343 -17.38 28.15 4.83
CA GLU A 343 -16.41 27.18 5.31
C GLU A 343 -16.88 25.74 5.06
N SER A 344 -18.13 25.43 5.42
CA SER A 344 -18.70 24.09 5.28
C SER A 344 -18.74 23.65 3.81
N GLU A 345 -19.25 24.51 2.92
CA GLU A 345 -19.36 24.22 1.50
C GLU A 345 -17.99 24.07 0.85
N ALA A 346 -16.99 24.85 1.28
CA ALA A 346 -15.61 24.68 0.83
C ALA A 346 -15.00 23.37 1.34
N MET A 347 -15.26 22.97 2.58
CA MET A 347 -14.77 21.69 3.12
C MET A 347 -15.35 20.50 2.37
N GLN A 348 -16.66 20.49 2.14
CA GLN A 348 -17.36 19.40 1.47
C GLN A 348 -17.10 19.37 -0.04
N GLY A 349 -17.12 20.54 -0.67
CA GLY A 349 -17.14 20.70 -2.13
C GLY A 349 -15.81 21.00 -2.80
N ALA A 350 -14.71 21.21 -2.06
CA ALA A 350 -13.45 21.71 -2.63
C ALA A 350 -12.96 20.92 -3.85
N HIS A 351 -13.09 19.59 -3.83
CA HIS A 351 -12.60 18.77 -4.93
C HIS A 351 -13.43 18.94 -6.20
N ILE A 352 -14.76 19.07 -6.12
CA ILE A 352 -15.61 19.41 -7.28
C ILE A 352 -15.33 20.84 -7.73
N LEU A 353 -15.29 21.79 -6.78
CA LEU A 353 -15.05 23.21 -7.07
C LEU A 353 -13.71 23.42 -7.78
N ALA A 354 -12.69 22.63 -7.44
CA ALA A 354 -11.39 22.67 -8.09
C ALA A 354 -11.46 22.29 -9.57
N TYR A 355 -12.45 21.54 -10.05
CA TYR A 355 -12.60 21.19 -11.47
C TYR A 355 -13.42 22.20 -12.29
N LEU A 356 -13.94 23.26 -11.67
CA LEU A 356 -14.68 24.29 -12.40
C LEU A 356 -13.79 25.01 -13.43
N PRO A 357 -14.31 25.29 -14.63
CA PRO A 357 -13.63 26.15 -15.60
C PRO A 357 -13.31 27.53 -15.00
N PRO A 358 -12.19 28.17 -15.39
CA PRO A 358 -11.77 29.46 -14.83
C PRO A 358 -12.85 30.55 -14.84
N GLU A 359 -13.67 30.59 -15.90
CA GLU A 359 -14.75 31.56 -16.07
C GLU A 359 -15.88 31.39 -15.03
N LEU A 360 -16.20 30.14 -14.69
CA LEU A 360 -17.24 29.82 -13.70
C LEU A 360 -16.69 29.89 -12.28
N PHE A 361 -15.44 29.44 -12.07
CA PHE A 361 -14.77 29.58 -10.78
C PHE A 361 -14.69 31.05 -10.35
N GLY A 362 -14.43 31.97 -11.28
CA GLY A 362 -14.41 33.42 -11.01
C GLY A 362 -15.74 34.02 -10.52
N LYS A 363 -16.86 33.29 -10.64
CA LYS A 363 -18.17 33.71 -10.09
C LYS A 363 -18.38 33.25 -8.65
N LEU A 364 -17.50 32.41 -8.10
CA LEU A 364 -17.52 32.01 -6.70
C LEU A 364 -16.99 33.14 -5.81
N LYS A 365 -17.70 33.44 -4.72
CA LYS A 365 -17.29 34.40 -3.71
C LYS A 365 -17.07 33.67 -2.38
N PHE A 366 -15.81 33.40 -2.06
CA PHE A 366 -15.45 32.73 -0.82
C PHE A 366 -15.48 33.69 0.38
N THR A 367 -16.06 33.23 1.48
CA THR A 367 -15.86 33.85 2.80
C THR A 367 -14.41 33.68 3.26
N LYS A 368 -13.97 34.42 4.28
CA LYS A 368 -12.60 34.28 4.82
C LYS A 368 -12.29 32.84 5.24
N ALA A 369 -13.19 32.21 6.00
CA ALA A 369 -13.05 30.82 6.41
C ALA A 369 -13.15 29.86 5.22
N GLY A 370 -14.06 30.13 4.27
CA GLY A 370 -14.18 29.37 3.02
C GLY A 370 -12.89 29.35 2.18
N LYS A 371 -12.16 30.46 2.10
CA LYS A 371 -10.86 30.52 1.42
C LYS A 371 -9.86 29.56 2.03
N MET A 372 -9.71 29.58 3.36
CA MET A 372 -8.76 28.71 4.07
C MET A 372 -9.16 27.24 3.98
N ALA A 373 -10.45 26.93 4.10
CA ALA A 373 -10.96 25.58 3.92
C ALA A 373 -10.68 25.06 2.49
N PHE A 374 -10.99 25.86 1.46
CA PHE A 374 -10.72 25.50 0.07
C PHE A 374 -9.23 25.25 -0.17
N VAL A 375 -8.36 26.17 0.23
CA VAL A 375 -6.90 26.02 0.10
C VAL A 375 -6.43 24.74 0.80
N SER A 376 -6.88 24.49 2.02
CA SER A 376 -6.47 23.32 2.80
C SER A 376 -6.87 21.98 2.15
N GLN A 377 -8.06 21.92 1.54
CA GLN A 377 -8.53 20.71 0.87
C GLN A 377 -7.85 20.52 -0.49
N VAL A 378 -7.79 21.56 -1.32
CA VAL A 378 -7.20 21.46 -2.67
C VAL A 378 -5.69 21.21 -2.62
N ALA A 379 -4.99 21.72 -1.61
CA ALA A 379 -3.56 21.44 -1.40
C ALA A 379 -3.24 19.95 -1.20
N LYS A 380 -4.21 19.13 -0.79
CA LYS A 380 -4.07 17.68 -0.59
C LYS A 380 -4.51 16.86 -1.79
N MET A 381 -5.15 17.49 -2.77
CA MET A 381 -5.65 16.77 -3.95
C MET A 381 -4.50 16.27 -4.82
N PRO A 382 -4.65 15.08 -5.44
CA PRO A 382 -3.67 14.60 -6.40
C PRO A 382 -3.68 15.49 -7.65
N SER A 383 -2.49 15.89 -8.07
CA SER A 383 -2.32 16.73 -9.26
C SER A 383 -2.28 15.94 -10.58
N HIS A 384 -2.07 14.62 -10.54
CA HIS A 384 -1.83 13.81 -11.75
C HIS A 384 -3.03 13.70 -12.70
N LYS A 385 -4.26 13.93 -12.21
CA LYS A 385 -5.48 13.96 -13.03
C LYS A 385 -5.81 15.34 -13.62
N MET A 386 -5.11 16.39 -13.20
CA MET A 386 -5.35 17.75 -13.65
C MET A 386 -4.34 18.15 -14.72
N SER A 387 -4.80 18.91 -15.72
CA SER A 387 -3.86 19.50 -16.68
C SER A 387 -2.96 20.53 -15.98
N ARG A 388 -1.71 20.66 -16.43
CA ARG A 388 -0.75 21.60 -15.83
C ARG A 388 -1.25 23.05 -15.82
N ASN A 389 -1.95 23.47 -16.89
CA ASN A 389 -2.54 24.80 -16.97
C ASN A 389 -3.63 25.01 -15.92
N HIS A 390 -4.38 23.96 -15.61
CA HIS A 390 -5.43 24.00 -14.58
C HIS A 390 -4.84 24.08 -13.17
N ILE A 391 -3.79 23.30 -12.90
CA ILE A 391 -3.04 23.38 -11.63
C ILE A 391 -2.46 24.79 -11.46
N GLN A 392 -1.87 25.38 -12.51
CA GLN A 392 -1.36 26.76 -12.49
C GLN A 392 -2.47 27.77 -12.18
N PHE A 393 -3.65 27.61 -12.79
CA PHE A 393 -4.82 28.44 -12.50
C PHE A 393 -5.20 28.35 -11.02
N LEU A 394 -5.41 27.14 -10.49
CA LEU A 394 -5.77 26.92 -9.08
C LEU A 394 -4.71 27.47 -8.13
N THR A 395 -3.42 27.26 -8.44
CA THR A 395 -2.30 27.77 -7.63
C THR A 395 -2.34 29.28 -7.51
N ARG A 396 -2.58 30.00 -8.61
CA ARG A 396 -2.70 31.46 -8.60
C ARG A 396 -3.89 31.89 -7.73
N ILE A 397 -5.05 31.27 -7.93
CA ILE A 397 -6.24 31.55 -7.12
C ILE A 397 -5.97 31.31 -5.63
N MET A 398 -5.32 30.20 -5.26
CA MET A 398 -4.99 29.88 -3.87
C MET A 398 -4.02 30.89 -3.27
N LEU A 399 -3.02 31.37 -4.03
CA LEU A 399 -2.13 32.44 -3.60
C LEU A 399 -2.88 33.75 -3.34
N ASP A 400 -3.78 34.14 -4.25
CA ASP A 400 -4.62 35.33 -4.09
C ASP A 400 -5.54 35.19 -2.85
N MET A 401 -6.09 34.00 -2.62
CA MET A 401 -6.91 33.71 -1.44
C MET A 401 -6.12 33.83 -0.13
N LEU A 402 -4.88 33.33 -0.10
CA LEU A 402 -4.00 33.46 1.07
C LEU A 402 -3.67 34.93 1.33
N ASP A 403 -3.27 35.68 0.29
CA ASP A 403 -2.94 37.11 0.42
C ASP A 403 -4.13 37.93 0.95
N ASP A 404 -5.34 37.64 0.48
CA ASP A 404 -6.55 38.30 0.98
C ASP A 404 -6.83 38.02 2.46
N VAL A 405 -6.55 36.80 2.93
CA VAL A 405 -6.74 36.40 4.34
C VAL A 405 -5.68 37.09 5.21
N ASP A 406 -4.44 37.12 4.74
CA ASP A 406 -3.29 37.60 5.48
C ASP A 406 -3.26 39.12 5.62
N ASN A 407 -3.69 39.86 4.60
CA ASN A 407 -3.84 41.32 4.65
C ASN A 407 -4.78 41.80 5.78
N ILE A 408 -5.65 40.91 6.28
CA ILE A 408 -6.58 41.21 7.38
C ILE A 408 -5.93 40.96 8.75
N GLU A 409 -4.98 40.02 8.86
CA GLU A 409 -4.43 39.55 10.14
C GLU A 409 -3.02 40.09 10.44
N SER A 410 -2.25 40.47 9.41
CA SER A 410 -0.81 40.69 9.56
C SER A 410 -0.42 42.18 9.61
N ARG A 411 -0.20 42.69 10.83
CA ARG A 411 0.68 43.86 11.07
C ARG A 411 1.99 43.53 11.78
N ASN A 412 2.17 42.29 12.27
CA ASN A 412 3.25 41.98 13.23
C ASN A 412 4.18 40.79 12.88
N ASN A 413 3.93 40.03 11.81
CA ASN A 413 4.79 38.88 11.45
C ASN A 413 5.89 39.28 10.44
N LYS A 414 7.04 38.60 10.50
CA LYS A 414 8.11 38.78 9.51
C LYS A 414 7.66 38.23 8.16
N SER A 415 7.93 38.98 7.08
CA SER A 415 7.54 38.63 5.70
C SER A 415 7.99 37.23 5.27
N GLU A 416 9.15 36.77 5.74
CA GLU A 416 9.71 35.46 5.34
C GLU A 416 8.94 34.28 5.93
N ASP A 417 8.54 34.35 7.21
CA ASP A 417 7.81 33.26 7.86
C ASP A 417 6.42 33.08 7.23
N HIS A 418 5.85 34.19 6.75
CA HIS A 418 4.59 34.24 6.02
C HIS A 418 4.68 33.57 4.65
N GLU A 419 5.73 33.87 3.88
CA GLU A 419 6.00 33.20 2.60
C GLU A 419 6.25 31.70 2.78
N SER A 420 6.97 31.29 3.83
CA SER A 420 7.16 29.88 4.19
C SER A 420 5.81 29.19 4.42
N GLN A 421 4.90 29.83 5.16
CA GLN A 421 3.56 29.31 5.44
C GLN A 421 2.69 29.27 4.17
N ARG A 422 2.76 30.27 3.31
CA ARG A 422 2.03 30.30 2.02
C ARG A 422 2.44 29.14 1.12
N LEU A 423 3.74 28.96 0.93
CA LEU A 423 4.26 27.87 0.09
C LEU A 423 3.88 26.49 0.67
N ARG A 424 3.96 26.34 2.00
CA ARG A 424 3.49 25.13 2.69
C ARG A 424 2.01 24.86 2.46
N SER A 425 1.19 25.90 2.52
CA SER A 425 -0.27 25.81 2.38
C SER A 425 -0.71 25.41 0.98
N LEU A 426 0.15 25.57 -0.04
CA LEU A 426 -0.14 25.09 -1.39
C LEU A 426 -0.04 23.56 -1.53
N GLY A 427 0.77 22.89 -0.71
CA GLY A 427 0.96 21.44 -0.77
C GLY A 427 1.28 20.95 -2.19
N GLN A 428 0.46 20.04 -2.73
CA GLN A 428 0.58 19.49 -4.08
C GLN A 428 0.37 20.54 -5.18
N MET A 429 -0.38 21.61 -4.90
CA MET A 429 -0.62 22.68 -5.87
C MET A 429 0.63 23.54 -6.10
N ALA A 430 1.68 23.44 -5.28
CA ALA A 430 2.95 24.09 -5.59
C ALA A 430 3.54 23.65 -6.95
N LEU A 431 3.10 22.50 -7.50
CA LEU A 431 3.42 22.07 -8.86
C LEU A 431 2.96 23.08 -9.94
N GLY A 432 1.93 23.87 -9.67
CA GLY A 432 1.42 24.92 -10.54
C GLY A 432 2.17 26.25 -10.44
N LEU A 433 3.20 26.38 -9.60
CA LEU A 433 4.00 27.60 -9.56
C LEU A 433 4.83 27.75 -10.83
N THR A 434 4.78 28.91 -11.48
CA THR A 434 5.71 29.22 -12.57
C THR A 434 7.13 29.45 -12.03
N SER A 435 8.14 29.31 -12.88
CA SER A 435 9.53 29.61 -12.48
C SER A 435 9.70 31.05 -11.99
N SER A 436 8.95 32.01 -12.54
CA SER A 436 8.92 33.39 -12.03
C SER A 436 8.37 33.45 -10.61
N GLN A 437 7.20 32.84 -10.36
CA GLN A 437 6.60 32.83 -9.04
C GLN A 437 7.47 32.14 -7.99
N ILE A 438 8.18 31.07 -8.35
CA ILE A 438 9.16 30.42 -7.45
C ILE A 438 10.26 31.41 -7.04
N LYS A 439 10.75 32.23 -7.99
CA LYS A 439 11.79 33.24 -7.71
C LYS A 439 11.28 34.40 -6.86
N ASP A 440 9.98 34.62 -6.81
CA ASP A 440 9.36 35.67 -5.99
C ASP A 440 9.28 35.29 -4.50
N PHE A 441 9.31 34.00 -4.15
CA PHE A 441 9.44 33.56 -2.76
C PHE A 441 10.85 33.85 -2.21
N SER A 442 10.96 34.23 -0.94
CA SER A 442 12.24 34.28 -0.24
C SER A 442 12.92 32.91 -0.26
N GLY A 443 14.26 32.90 -0.32
CA GLY A 443 14.96 31.63 -0.31
C GLY A 443 14.87 30.90 1.03
N LYS A 444 14.58 31.61 2.14
CA LYS A 444 14.20 30.97 3.40
C LYS A 444 12.91 30.15 3.24
N ALA A 445 11.88 30.72 2.61
CA ALA A 445 10.64 30.00 2.32
C ALA A 445 10.85 28.76 1.45
N ILE A 446 11.73 28.85 0.45
CA ILE A 446 12.12 27.70 -0.37
C ILE A 446 12.83 26.63 0.46
N ILE A 447 13.83 27.02 1.27
CA ILE A 447 14.61 26.10 2.11
C ILE A 447 13.74 25.40 3.16
N ASP A 448 12.83 26.14 3.79
CA ASP A 448 11.92 25.63 4.82
C ASP A 448 10.94 24.59 4.25
N ASN A 449 10.65 24.63 2.95
CA ASN A 449 9.65 23.77 2.29
C ASN A 449 10.26 22.79 1.26
N LEU A 450 11.57 22.54 1.30
CA LEU A 450 12.20 21.58 0.37
C LEU A 450 11.62 20.17 0.47
N ASP A 451 11.14 19.75 1.64
CA ASP A 451 10.54 18.41 1.80
C ASP A 451 9.26 18.25 0.99
N ILE A 452 8.50 19.33 0.80
CA ILE A 452 7.33 19.34 -0.08
C ILE A 452 7.84 19.37 -1.52
N LEU A 453 8.65 20.37 -1.87
CA LEU A 453 9.10 20.59 -3.26
C LEU A 453 9.83 19.39 -3.88
N ARG A 454 10.61 18.63 -3.09
CA ARG A 454 11.37 17.47 -3.58
C ARG A 454 10.49 16.28 -3.99
N THR A 455 9.26 16.21 -3.47
CA THR A 455 8.30 15.13 -3.78
C THR A 455 7.47 15.43 -5.03
N LEU A 456 7.50 16.68 -5.52
CA LEU A 456 6.71 17.11 -6.65
C LEU A 456 7.44 16.84 -7.97
N ALA A 457 6.69 16.45 -9.00
CA ALA A 457 7.19 16.28 -10.37
C ALA A 457 7.41 17.62 -11.08
N LEU A 458 8.29 18.46 -10.54
CA LEU A 458 8.62 19.79 -11.08
C LEU A 458 9.18 19.69 -12.51
N THR A 459 8.93 20.71 -13.34
CA THR A 459 9.67 20.82 -14.61
C THR A 459 11.11 21.22 -14.38
N LYS A 460 11.95 21.02 -15.40
CA LYS A 460 13.33 21.51 -15.43
C LYS A 460 13.42 23.00 -15.08
N GLU A 461 12.54 23.84 -15.60
CA GLU A 461 12.55 25.28 -15.35
C GLU A 461 12.17 25.62 -13.90
N GLN A 462 11.22 24.91 -13.31
CA GLN A 462 10.83 25.07 -11.91
C GLN A 462 11.94 24.60 -10.97
N ALA A 463 12.50 23.41 -11.23
CA ALA A 463 13.60 22.86 -10.42
C ALA A 463 14.84 23.76 -10.48
N LYS A 464 15.18 24.31 -11.66
CA LYS A 464 16.25 25.31 -11.78
C LYS A 464 15.96 26.57 -10.97
N ALA A 465 14.73 27.09 -11.02
CA ALA A 465 14.34 28.25 -10.21
C ALA A 465 14.46 28.00 -8.70
N VAL A 466 14.11 26.79 -8.23
CA VAL A 466 14.30 26.37 -6.83
C VAL A 466 15.79 26.36 -6.47
N LEU A 467 16.63 25.71 -7.29
CA LEU A 467 18.07 25.59 -7.03
C LEU A 467 18.79 26.94 -7.06
N GLU A 468 18.47 27.81 -8.01
CA GLU A 468 18.97 29.19 -8.07
C GLU A 468 18.65 29.94 -6.77
N LYS A 469 17.43 29.77 -6.24
CA LYS A 469 17.02 30.47 -5.02
C LYS A 469 17.73 29.98 -3.77
N ILE A 470 18.05 28.68 -3.72
CA ILE A 470 18.88 28.10 -2.66
C ILE A 470 20.32 28.62 -2.77
N GLU A 471 20.89 28.68 -3.97
CA GLU A 471 22.25 29.18 -4.21
C GLU A 471 22.41 30.65 -3.81
N ASP A 472 21.42 31.49 -4.17
CA ASP A 472 21.38 32.91 -3.77
C ASP A 472 21.34 33.10 -2.25
N THR A 473 20.72 32.16 -1.52
CA THR A 473 20.45 32.28 -0.08
C THR A 473 21.52 31.62 0.77
N LEU A 474 22.06 30.48 0.32
CA LEU A 474 23.00 29.66 1.06
C LEU A 474 24.15 29.23 0.13
N LYS A 475 25.15 30.09 -0.06
CA LYS A 475 26.29 29.84 -0.98
C LYS A 475 26.97 28.49 -0.82
N ASN A 476 27.01 27.95 0.41
CA ASN A 476 27.66 26.68 0.74
C ASN A 476 26.66 25.51 0.88
N TRP A 477 25.47 25.60 0.27
CA TRP A 477 24.43 24.55 0.41
C TRP A 477 24.91 23.18 -0.06
N ARG A 478 25.82 23.12 -1.05
CA ARG A 478 26.44 21.88 -1.55
C ARG A 478 27.27 21.16 -0.47
N CYS A 479 27.81 21.90 0.50
CA CYS A 479 28.56 21.35 1.63
C CYS A 479 27.66 21.02 2.83
N ASN A 480 26.38 21.36 2.79
CA ASN A 480 25.41 21.03 3.83
C ASN A 480 24.71 19.72 3.46
N SER A 481 25.12 18.62 4.10
CA SER A 481 24.59 17.28 3.82
C SER A 481 23.07 17.19 3.92
N ASN A 482 22.46 17.90 4.87
CA ASN A 482 20.99 17.93 5.04
C ASN A 482 20.31 18.60 3.83
N ILE A 483 20.78 19.78 3.42
CA ILE A 483 20.22 20.47 2.25
C ILE A 483 20.46 19.65 0.97
N LEU A 484 21.67 19.10 0.81
CA LEU A 484 22.04 18.28 -0.35
C LEU A 484 21.12 17.05 -0.48
N ALA A 485 20.84 16.36 0.63
CA ALA A 485 19.90 15.24 0.66
C ALA A 485 18.47 15.66 0.28
N ARG A 486 18.00 16.82 0.77
CA ARG A 486 16.65 17.35 0.46
C ARG A 486 16.50 17.77 -1.00
N VAL A 487 17.55 18.28 -1.65
CA VAL A 487 17.49 18.69 -3.06
C VAL A 487 17.82 17.57 -4.06
N GLY A 488 18.22 16.38 -3.60
CA GLY A 488 18.67 15.27 -4.45
C GLY A 488 17.84 15.05 -5.72
N PRO A 489 16.50 14.90 -5.64
CA PRO A 489 15.63 14.74 -6.81
C PRO A 489 15.66 15.90 -7.80
N LEU A 490 16.02 17.11 -7.36
CA LEU A 490 16.11 18.31 -8.19
C LEU A 490 17.46 18.42 -8.91
N LEU A 491 18.52 17.78 -8.38
CA LEU A 491 19.88 17.87 -8.93
C LEU A 491 20.01 17.28 -10.34
N GLN A 492 19.10 16.37 -10.72
CA GLN A 492 19.03 15.86 -12.10
C GLN A 492 18.81 16.97 -13.15
N PHE A 493 18.33 18.15 -12.73
CA PHE A 493 18.10 19.30 -13.59
C PHE A 493 19.19 20.38 -13.49
N HIS A 494 20.21 20.18 -12.64
CA HIS A 494 21.34 21.08 -12.49
C HIS A 494 22.45 20.71 -13.48
N ASP A 495 22.98 21.68 -14.23
CA ASP A 495 23.92 21.38 -15.32
C ASP A 495 25.30 20.90 -14.79
N ASN A 496 25.67 21.25 -13.55
CA ASN A 496 26.90 20.74 -12.89
C ASN A 496 26.80 20.72 -11.35
N PRO A 497 26.13 19.72 -10.72
CA PRO A 497 25.81 19.75 -9.29
C PRO A 497 27.03 19.61 -8.35
N PHE A 498 28.18 19.17 -8.87
CA PHE A 498 29.38 18.84 -8.07
C PHE A 498 30.63 19.63 -8.47
N SER A 499 30.52 20.72 -9.24
CA SER A 499 31.69 21.57 -9.48
C SER A 499 32.00 22.46 -8.29
N ASP A 500 33.20 22.27 -7.75
CA ASP A 500 33.86 23.15 -6.79
C ASP A 500 34.23 24.47 -7.49
N ASN A 501 33.33 25.44 -7.52
CA ASN A 501 33.62 26.82 -7.92
C ASN A 501 33.54 27.75 -6.72
#